data_AF-A0A319CKZ3-F1
#
_entry.id   AF-A0A319CKZ3-F1
#
_cell.length_a   1.000
_cell.length_b   1.000
_cell.length_c   1.000
_cell.angle_alpha   90.00
_cell.angle_beta   90.00
_cell.angle_gamma   90.00
#
_symmetry.space_group_name_H-M   'P 1'
#
loop_
_entity.id
_entity.type
_entity.pdbx_description
1 polymer ?
#
loop_
_entity_poly.entity_id
_entity_poly.type
_entity_poly.pdbx_seq_one_letter_code
_entity_poly.pdbx_strand_id
1 'polypeptide(L)'
;LDAQHLLWQLHTGYLLHPEIPRKDGMAIADIGAGTGIWALELAPNLPADARIVAYDIADTHFPAKEYWPANVRFELLDSLSPTIPEALIGQFDVVHLRMWAFIIRDNDPSALIRHAARLLKPGGYFQWEDARFGSIVQRGLPAQQFRELMNRQTVVTGHDFR
;
A
#
# COMPACT_ATOMS: atom_id res chain seq x y z
N LEU A 1 1.02 10.74 7.89
CA LEU A 1 0.99 9.27 7.75
C LEU A 1 0.38 8.62 8.99
N ASP A 2 0.74 9.06 10.20
CA ASP A 2 0.22 8.47 11.44
C ASP A 2 -1.29 8.69 11.66
N ALA A 3 -1.80 9.90 11.47
CA ALA A 3 -3.24 10.17 11.53
C ALA A 3 -4.03 9.37 10.46
N GLN A 4 -3.47 9.26 9.25
CA GLN A 4 -4.03 8.44 8.19
C GLN A 4 -4.01 6.95 8.57
N HIS A 5 -2.94 6.47 9.22
CA HIS A 5 -2.88 5.11 9.73
C HIS A 5 -3.97 4.83 10.78
N LEU A 6 -4.13 5.72 11.77
CA LEU A 6 -5.19 5.63 12.79
C LEU A 6 -6.58 5.57 12.16
N LEU A 7 -6.90 6.48 11.24
CA LEU A 7 -8.19 6.49 10.55
C LEU A 7 -8.42 5.21 9.75
N TRP A 8 -7.37 4.66 9.14
CA TRP A 8 -7.45 3.42 8.39
C TRP A 8 -7.79 2.24 9.29
N GLN A 9 -7.08 2.11 10.42
CA GLN A 9 -7.36 1.05 11.39
C GLN A 9 -8.75 1.14 11.99
N LEU A 10 -9.24 2.36 12.27
CA LEU A 10 -10.61 2.56 12.73
C LEU A 10 -11.65 2.16 11.68
N HIS A 11 -11.32 2.34 10.38
CA HIS A 11 -12.19 1.98 9.27
C HIS A 11 -12.24 0.47 9.04
N THR A 12 -11.08 -0.21 9.02
CA THR A 12 -10.98 -1.63 8.66
C THR A 12 -11.12 -2.56 9.85
N GLY A 13 -10.68 -2.12 11.03
CA GLY A 13 -10.60 -2.95 12.23
C GLY A 13 -9.47 -4.00 12.21
N TYR A 14 -8.56 -3.93 11.23
CA TYR A 14 -7.43 -4.86 11.11
C TYR A 14 -6.21 -4.20 10.46
N LEU A 15 -5.02 -4.74 10.77
CA LEU A 15 -3.75 -4.42 10.08
C LEU A 15 -3.49 -5.37 8.90
N LEU A 16 -3.68 -6.68 9.14
CA LEU A 16 -3.59 -7.73 8.14
C LEU A 16 -4.99 -8.34 7.99
N HIS A 17 -5.47 -8.51 6.76
CA HIS A 17 -6.81 -8.99 6.49
C HIS A 17 -7.05 -10.34 7.18
N PRO A 18 -8.21 -10.56 7.85
CA PRO A 18 -8.46 -11.78 8.63
C PRO A 18 -8.38 -13.10 7.85
N GLU A 19 -8.57 -13.06 6.53
CA GLU A 19 -8.44 -14.23 5.64
C GLU A 19 -7.00 -14.63 5.33
N ILE A 20 -6.01 -13.77 5.66
CA ILE A 20 -4.60 -14.07 5.47
C ILE A 20 -4.12 -14.83 6.70
N PRO A 21 -3.76 -16.13 6.57
CA PRO A 21 -3.35 -16.93 7.70
C PRO A 21 -1.98 -16.46 8.20
N ARG A 22 -1.90 -16.21 9.52
CA ARG A 22 -0.61 -16.00 10.19
C ARG A 22 0.03 -17.36 10.38
N LYS A 23 1.18 -17.57 9.75
CA LYS A 23 1.94 -18.83 9.80
C LYS A 23 3.40 -18.57 10.16
N ASP A 24 4.06 -19.58 10.69
CA ASP A 24 5.49 -19.55 10.98
C ASP A 24 6.29 -19.29 9.70
N GLY A 25 7.38 -18.53 9.84
CA GLY A 25 8.30 -18.18 8.76
C GLY A 25 7.70 -17.29 7.67
N MET A 26 6.55 -16.65 7.94
CA MET A 26 5.88 -15.77 6.99
C MET A 26 6.73 -14.55 6.64
N ALA A 27 6.84 -14.25 5.35
CA ALA A 27 7.53 -13.09 4.84
C ALA A 27 6.56 -12.06 4.26
N ILE A 28 6.66 -10.80 4.68
CA ILE A 28 5.77 -9.71 4.25
C ILE A 28 6.62 -8.59 3.64
N ALA A 29 6.20 -8.08 2.48
CA ALA A 29 6.71 -6.83 1.92
C ALA A 29 5.66 -5.73 2.13
N ASP A 30 6.05 -4.63 2.77
CA ASP A 30 5.23 -3.40 2.85
C ASP A 30 5.77 -2.40 1.84
N ILE A 31 5.04 -2.16 0.76
CA ILE A 31 5.49 -1.39 -0.41
C ILE A 31 4.95 0.04 -0.33
N GLY A 32 5.84 1.04 -0.34
CA GLY A 32 5.50 2.45 -0.08
C GLY A 32 5.31 2.73 1.40
N ALA A 33 6.22 2.21 2.23
CA ALA A 33 6.06 2.14 3.68
C ALA A 33 6.01 3.52 4.38
N GLY A 34 6.57 4.58 3.79
CA GLY A 34 6.62 5.91 4.37
C GLY A 34 7.28 5.93 5.75
N THR A 35 6.49 6.20 6.80
CA THR A 35 6.97 6.17 8.19
C THR A 35 7.19 4.76 8.74
N GLY A 36 6.75 3.73 8.02
CA GLY A 36 6.82 2.35 8.49
C GLY A 36 5.78 1.96 9.52
N ILE A 37 4.88 2.86 9.88
CA ILE A 37 3.97 2.67 11.02
C ILE A 37 3.14 1.39 10.91
N TRP A 38 2.73 0.99 9.70
CA TRP A 38 2.01 -0.26 9.48
C TRP A 38 2.88 -1.48 9.79
N ALA A 39 4.10 -1.53 9.26
CA ALA A 39 5.04 -2.61 9.52
C ALA A 39 5.40 -2.72 11.01
N LEU A 40 5.65 -1.58 11.66
CA LEU A 40 5.99 -1.52 13.09
C LEU A 40 4.84 -2.03 13.97
N GLU A 41 3.60 -1.69 13.65
CA GLU A 41 2.45 -2.10 14.45
C GLU A 41 2.00 -3.54 14.15
N LEU A 42 2.23 -4.04 12.93
CA LEU A 42 1.95 -5.43 12.59
C LEU A 42 2.99 -6.38 13.21
N ALA A 43 4.26 -5.97 13.29
CA ALA A 43 5.37 -6.81 13.75
C ALA A 43 5.14 -7.60 15.05
N PRO A 44 4.64 -7.01 16.16
CA PRO A 44 4.39 -7.75 17.40
C PRO A 44 3.21 -8.73 17.33
N ASN A 45 2.39 -8.64 16.27
CA ASN A 45 1.20 -9.46 16.07
C ASN A 45 1.48 -10.71 15.20
N LEU A 46 2.73 -10.91 14.76
CA LEU A 46 3.14 -12.04 13.93
C LEU A 46 3.88 -13.11 14.75
N PRO A 47 3.99 -14.35 14.23
CA PRO A 47 4.89 -15.36 14.80
C PRO A 47 6.33 -14.84 14.92
N ALA A 48 7.07 -15.38 15.90
CA ALA A 48 8.39 -14.87 16.27
C ALA A 48 9.44 -14.98 15.15
N ASP A 49 9.26 -15.91 14.21
CA ASP A 49 10.13 -16.14 13.07
C ASP A 49 9.63 -15.51 11.75
N ALA A 50 8.51 -14.78 11.81
CA ALA A 50 8.03 -13.98 10.68
C ALA A 50 8.96 -12.80 10.43
N ARG A 51 8.96 -12.28 9.19
CA ARG A 51 9.73 -11.08 8.82
C ARG A 51 8.89 -10.10 8.00
N ILE A 52 9.09 -8.81 8.23
CA ILE A 52 8.55 -7.73 7.42
C ILE A 52 9.71 -6.94 6.83
N VAL A 53 9.67 -6.68 5.52
CA VAL A 53 10.56 -5.71 4.87
C VAL A 53 9.72 -4.56 4.35
N ALA A 54 9.95 -3.38 4.90
CA ALA A 54 9.28 -2.15 4.56
C ALA A 54 10.12 -1.39 3.53
N TYR A 55 9.56 -1.23 2.35
CA TYR A 55 10.19 -0.64 1.19
C TYR A 55 9.62 0.75 0.91
N ASP A 56 10.49 1.72 0.67
CA ASP A 56 10.09 3.04 0.16
C ASP A 56 11.13 3.55 -0.84
N ILE A 57 10.75 4.51 -1.68
CA ILE A 57 11.69 5.14 -2.62
C ILE A 57 12.69 6.05 -1.88
N ALA A 58 12.33 6.53 -0.68
CA ALA A 58 13.18 7.38 0.16
C ALA A 58 13.15 6.95 1.63
N ASP A 59 14.28 7.12 2.32
CA ASP A 59 14.45 6.79 3.73
C ASP A 59 14.11 7.97 4.67
N THR A 60 13.71 9.11 4.11
CA THR A 60 13.48 10.37 4.85
C THR A 60 12.49 10.24 5.99
N HIS A 61 11.55 9.29 5.89
CA HIS A 61 10.54 9.05 6.91
C HIS A 61 10.79 7.77 7.72
N PHE A 62 11.85 7.01 7.42
CA PHE A 62 12.15 5.80 8.18
C PHE A 62 12.42 6.14 9.65
N PRO A 63 11.96 5.28 10.58
CA PRO A 63 12.31 5.43 11.98
C PRO A 63 13.81 5.21 12.16
N ALA A 64 14.39 5.79 13.22
CA ALA A 64 15.79 5.55 13.53
C ALA A 64 16.03 4.05 13.79
N LYS A 65 17.18 3.54 13.31
CA LYS A 65 17.46 2.11 13.19
C LYS A 65 17.45 1.37 14.53
N GLU A 66 17.79 2.05 15.61
CA GLU A 66 17.73 1.54 16.99
C GLU A 66 16.31 1.20 17.46
N TYR A 67 15.27 1.72 16.80
CA TYR A 67 13.87 1.43 17.13
C TYR A 67 13.27 0.32 16.27
N TRP A 68 14.04 -0.29 15.36
CA TRP A 68 13.51 -1.34 14.49
C TRP A 68 13.33 -2.65 15.28
N PRO A 69 12.13 -3.25 15.26
CA PRO A 69 11.94 -4.60 15.77
C PRO A 69 12.88 -5.60 15.10
N ALA A 70 13.24 -6.68 15.80
CA ALA A 70 14.15 -7.69 15.29
C ALA A 70 13.69 -8.29 13.94
N ASN A 71 12.37 -8.42 13.76
CA ASN A 71 11.70 -8.96 12.58
C ASN A 71 11.32 -7.92 11.51
N VAL A 72 11.69 -6.63 11.67
CA VAL A 72 11.41 -5.58 10.68
C VAL A 72 12.70 -5.05 10.08
N ARG A 73 12.73 -4.86 8.76
CA ARG A 73 13.80 -4.15 8.05
C ARG A 73 13.20 -3.05 7.18
N PHE A 74 13.92 -1.95 7.04
CA PHE A 74 13.58 -0.91 6.08
C PHE A 74 14.63 -0.85 4.99
N GLU A 75 14.18 -0.79 3.74
CA GLU A 75 15.04 -0.84 2.56
C GLU A 75 14.53 0.11 1.47
N LEU A 76 15.42 0.57 0.60
CA LEU A 76 15.04 1.42 -0.52
C LEU A 76 14.61 0.57 -1.71
N LEU A 77 13.47 0.92 -2.32
CA LEU A 77 12.99 0.30 -3.55
C LEU A 77 12.10 1.25 -4.33
N ASP A 78 12.49 1.58 -5.56
CA ASP A 78 11.59 2.20 -6.52
C ASP A 78 10.62 1.14 -7.07
N SER A 79 9.40 1.14 -6.53
CA SER A 79 8.35 0.17 -6.86
C SER A 79 7.63 0.48 -8.18
N LEU A 80 7.99 1.59 -8.84
CA LEU A 80 7.51 1.99 -10.17
C LEU A 80 8.60 1.89 -11.25
N SER A 81 9.79 1.42 -10.88
CA SER A 81 10.89 1.12 -11.81
C SER A 81 10.42 0.20 -12.95
N PRO A 82 11.12 0.12 -14.10
CA PRO A 82 10.86 -0.91 -15.09
C PRO A 82 11.20 -2.33 -14.59
N THR A 83 12.16 -2.46 -13.67
CA THR A 83 12.71 -3.73 -13.20
C THR A 83 12.65 -3.85 -11.67
N ILE A 84 12.59 -5.08 -11.16
CA ILE A 84 12.77 -5.39 -9.75
C ILE A 84 14.06 -6.18 -9.55
N PRO A 85 14.74 -6.05 -8.40
CA PRO A 85 15.89 -6.88 -8.09
C PRO A 85 15.52 -8.37 -8.09
N GLU A 86 16.27 -9.19 -8.83
CA GLU A 86 16.02 -10.63 -8.97
C GLU A 86 15.96 -11.36 -7.62
N ALA A 87 16.74 -10.91 -6.64
CA ALA A 87 16.78 -11.48 -5.29
C ALA A 87 15.45 -11.36 -4.51
N LEU A 88 14.53 -10.48 -4.95
CA LEU A 88 13.23 -10.26 -4.32
C LEU A 88 12.10 -11.09 -4.94
N ILE A 89 12.35 -11.74 -6.08
CA ILE A 89 11.33 -12.51 -6.80
C ILE A 89 10.91 -13.73 -5.99
N GLY A 90 9.60 -13.91 -5.78
CA GLY A 90 9.04 -15.09 -5.14
C GLY A 90 9.38 -15.22 -3.65
N GLN A 91 9.66 -14.12 -2.97
CA GLN A 91 10.18 -14.13 -1.59
C GLN A 91 9.12 -13.91 -0.51
N PHE A 92 7.94 -13.41 -0.86
CA PHE A 92 6.97 -12.91 0.11
C PHE A 92 5.65 -13.69 0.06
N ASP A 93 5.11 -13.99 1.22
CA ASP A 93 3.78 -14.58 1.41
C ASP A 93 2.68 -13.50 1.33
N VAL A 94 3.00 -12.26 1.70
CA VAL A 94 2.13 -11.10 1.54
C VAL A 94 2.90 -9.93 0.94
N VAL A 95 2.27 -9.25 -0.01
CA VAL A 95 2.68 -7.92 -0.44
C VAL A 95 1.56 -6.94 -0.09
N HIS A 96 1.87 -6.02 0.80
CA HIS A 96 0.99 -4.97 1.28
C HIS A 96 1.25 -3.67 0.53
N LEU A 97 0.16 -3.00 0.12
CA LEU A 97 0.13 -1.75 -0.61
C LEU A 97 -0.95 -0.88 0.03
N ARG A 98 -0.64 0.37 0.35
CA ARG A 98 -1.66 1.29 0.89
C ARG A 98 -1.49 2.72 0.40
N MET A 99 -2.59 3.37 0.03
CA MET A 99 -2.62 4.75 -0.50
C MET A 99 -1.84 4.97 -1.81
N TRP A 100 -1.80 3.96 -2.70
CA TRP A 100 -1.07 4.06 -3.96
C TRP A 100 -1.84 4.83 -5.04
N ALA A 101 -3.16 4.93 -4.94
CA ALA A 101 -4.00 5.64 -5.92
C ALA A 101 -3.62 7.12 -6.12
N PHE A 102 -2.95 7.75 -5.15
CA PHE A 102 -2.46 9.13 -5.26
C PHE A 102 -1.09 9.28 -5.92
N ILE A 103 -0.34 8.18 -6.02
CA ILE A 103 1.05 8.17 -6.49
C ILE A 103 1.10 7.72 -7.95
N ILE A 104 0.19 6.81 -8.31
CA ILE A 104 0.08 6.25 -9.67
C ILE A 104 -0.27 7.35 -10.66
N ARG A 105 0.57 7.50 -11.69
CA ARG A 105 0.35 8.44 -12.80
C ARG A 105 -0.59 7.85 -13.83
N ASP A 106 -1.30 8.73 -14.52
CA ASP A 106 -2.21 8.40 -15.62
C ASP A 106 -3.29 7.36 -15.25
N ASN A 107 -3.49 7.14 -13.94
CA ASN A 107 -4.35 6.10 -13.39
C ASN A 107 -4.03 4.68 -13.92
N ASP A 108 -2.75 4.42 -14.24
CA ASP A 108 -2.27 3.11 -14.67
C ASP A 108 -1.44 2.41 -13.58
N PRO A 109 -2.05 1.50 -12.78
CA PRO A 109 -1.35 0.74 -11.75
C PRO A 109 -0.52 -0.42 -12.30
N SER A 110 -0.47 -0.65 -13.61
CA SER A 110 0.05 -1.89 -14.19
C SER A 110 1.51 -2.18 -13.85
N ALA A 111 2.36 -1.16 -13.78
CA ALA A 111 3.76 -1.32 -13.39
C ALA A 111 3.87 -1.84 -11.94
N LEU A 112 3.19 -1.16 -11.01
CA LEU A 112 3.14 -1.52 -9.59
C LEU A 112 2.59 -2.92 -9.39
N ILE A 113 1.45 -3.26 -10.01
CA ILE A 113 0.83 -4.59 -9.90
C ILE A 113 1.78 -5.67 -10.40
N ARG A 114 2.39 -5.48 -11.57
CA ARG A 114 3.34 -6.47 -12.13
C ARG A 114 4.55 -6.66 -11.23
N HIS A 115 5.07 -5.59 -10.67
CA HIS A 115 6.21 -5.62 -9.76
C HIS A 115 5.87 -6.37 -8.49
N ALA A 116 4.84 -5.90 -7.81
CA ALA A 116 4.36 -6.47 -6.58
C ALA A 116 3.99 -7.96 -6.76
N ALA A 117 3.52 -8.37 -7.94
CA ALA A 117 3.12 -9.76 -8.21
C ALA A 117 4.33 -10.68 -8.33
N ARG A 118 5.43 -10.19 -8.87
CA ARG A 118 6.68 -10.96 -8.96
C ARG A 118 7.34 -11.16 -7.60
N LEU A 119 7.06 -10.31 -6.61
CA LEU A 119 7.55 -10.47 -5.24
C LEU A 119 6.87 -11.67 -4.52
N LEU A 120 5.66 -12.03 -4.93
CA LEU A 120 4.88 -13.07 -4.28
C LEU A 120 5.41 -14.48 -4.56
N LYS A 121 5.48 -15.28 -3.50
CA LYS A 121 5.53 -16.75 -3.60
C LYS A 121 4.26 -17.26 -4.29
N PRO A 122 4.31 -18.45 -4.94
CA PRO A 122 3.10 -19.12 -5.39
C PRO A 122 2.09 -19.28 -4.24
N GLY A 123 0.87 -18.77 -4.43
CA GLY A 123 -0.19 -18.78 -3.40
C GLY A 123 -0.12 -17.67 -2.36
N GLY A 124 0.77 -16.67 -2.53
CA GLY A 124 0.83 -15.49 -1.67
C GLY A 124 -0.36 -14.54 -1.87
N TYR A 125 -0.51 -13.59 -0.95
CA TYR A 125 -1.62 -12.65 -0.90
C TYR A 125 -1.20 -11.24 -1.25
N PHE A 126 -2.07 -10.56 -2.00
CA PHE A 126 -2.05 -9.11 -2.09
C PHE A 126 -3.03 -8.50 -1.10
N GLN A 127 -2.52 -7.60 -0.27
CA GLN A 127 -3.37 -6.71 0.51
C GLN A 127 -3.17 -5.29 -0.03
N TRP A 128 -4.08 -4.86 -0.90
CA TRP A 128 -4.13 -3.49 -1.39
C TRP A 128 -5.26 -2.75 -0.70
N GLU A 129 -4.91 -1.68 0.01
CA GLU A 129 -5.84 -0.84 0.73
C GLU A 129 -5.76 0.61 0.25
N ASP A 130 -6.76 1.06 -0.49
CA ASP A 130 -6.83 2.44 -0.95
C ASP A 130 -8.14 3.09 -0.51
N ALA A 131 -8.07 4.38 -0.20
CA ALA A 131 -9.27 5.12 0.14
C ALA A 131 -10.16 5.19 -1.10
N ARG A 132 -11.42 4.82 -0.91
CA ARG A 132 -12.46 5.13 -1.88
C ARG A 132 -12.71 6.64 -1.81
N PHE A 133 -12.10 7.39 -2.71
CA PHE A 133 -12.41 8.80 -2.87
C PHE A 133 -13.73 8.88 -3.60
N GLY A 134 -14.84 8.96 -2.86
CA GLY A 134 -16.16 8.99 -3.49
C GLY A 134 -17.26 9.58 -2.62
N SER A 135 -17.69 10.80 -2.96
CA SER A 135 -19.06 11.27 -2.71
C SER A 135 -19.39 12.48 -3.58
N ILE A 136 -20.32 12.31 -4.52
CA ILE A 136 -20.89 13.41 -5.31
C ILE A 136 -22.40 13.45 -5.09
N VAL A 137 -22.90 14.49 -4.43
CA VAL A 137 -24.34 14.74 -4.23
C VAL A 137 -24.77 15.97 -5.02
N GLN A 138 -25.89 15.87 -5.74
CA GLN A 138 -26.27 16.80 -6.80
C GLN A 138 -27.78 17.02 -6.87
N ARG A 139 -28.25 18.28 -7.01
CA ARG A 139 -29.62 18.56 -7.47
C ARG A 139 -29.75 19.97 -8.06
N GLY A 140 -30.53 20.10 -9.14
CA GLY A 140 -30.78 21.37 -9.84
C GLY A 140 -29.89 21.57 -11.08
N LEU A 141 -30.29 22.48 -11.97
CA LEU A 141 -29.60 22.76 -13.25
C LEU A 141 -28.15 23.24 -13.08
N PRO A 142 -27.85 24.22 -12.20
CA PRO A 142 -26.46 24.66 -11.99
C PRO A 142 -25.59 23.56 -11.40
N ALA A 143 -26.19 22.73 -10.55
CA ALA A 143 -25.50 21.59 -9.99
C ALA A 143 -25.09 20.66 -11.14
N GLN A 144 -25.99 20.24 -12.05
CA GLN A 144 -25.68 19.33 -13.17
C GLN A 144 -24.40 19.71 -13.93
N GLN A 145 -24.20 20.99 -14.20
CA GLN A 145 -22.98 21.51 -14.83
C GLN A 145 -21.71 21.24 -14.00
N PHE A 146 -21.76 21.36 -12.67
CA PHE A 146 -20.65 20.96 -11.79
C PHE A 146 -20.28 19.47 -11.96
N ARG A 147 -21.27 18.56 -12.08
CA ARG A 147 -20.98 17.13 -12.29
C ARG A 147 -20.36 16.88 -13.65
N GLU A 148 -20.79 17.59 -14.70
CA GLU A 148 -20.17 17.49 -16.01
C GLU A 148 -18.71 17.96 -16.00
N LEU A 149 -18.42 19.06 -15.31
CA LEU A 149 -17.05 19.58 -15.18
C LEU A 149 -16.15 18.63 -14.39
N MET A 150 -16.62 18.10 -13.26
CA MET A 150 -15.88 17.10 -12.49
C MET A 150 -15.62 15.83 -13.31
N ASN A 151 -16.61 15.36 -14.07
CA ASN A 151 -16.44 14.20 -14.95
C ASN A 151 -15.40 14.44 -16.04
N ARG A 152 -15.36 15.65 -16.62
CA ARG A 152 -14.33 16.02 -17.60
C ARG A 152 -12.96 16.08 -16.95
N GLN A 153 -12.86 16.61 -15.73
CA GLN A 153 -11.61 16.64 -15.00
C GLN A 153 -11.05 15.23 -14.81
N THR A 154 -11.85 14.25 -14.37
CA THR A 154 -11.42 12.85 -14.26
C THR A 154 -10.86 12.29 -15.57
N VAL A 155 -11.51 12.57 -16.71
CA VAL A 155 -11.03 12.12 -18.03
C VAL A 155 -9.71 12.80 -18.42
N VAL A 156 -9.54 14.08 -18.07
CA VAL A 156 -8.34 14.86 -18.40
C VAL A 156 -7.16 14.52 -17.47
N THR A 157 -7.42 14.29 -16.19
CA THR A 157 -6.38 14.03 -15.17
C THR A 157 -6.08 12.56 -14.98
N GLY A 158 -6.86 11.65 -15.55
CA GLY A 158 -6.78 10.21 -15.32
C GLY A 158 -7.33 9.77 -13.95
N HIS A 159 -7.22 10.59 -12.91
CA HIS A 159 -7.68 10.26 -11.56
C HIS A 159 -9.21 10.22 -11.42
N ASP A 160 -9.76 9.05 -11.06
CA ASP A 160 -11.17 8.89 -10.69
C ASP A 160 -11.36 9.10 -9.18
N PHE A 161 -12.04 10.19 -8.83
CA PHE A 161 -12.38 10.57 -7.46
C PHE A 161 -13.87 10.27 -7.16
N ARG A 162 -14.44 9.24 -7.80
CA ARG A 162 -15.82 8.77 -7.59
C ARG A 162 -15.92 7.55 -6.69
#